data_AF-C0QJP7-F1
#
_entry.id   AF-C0QJP7-F1
#
_cell.length_a   1.000
_cell.length_b   1.000
_cell.length_c   1.000
_cell.angle_alpha   90.00
_cell.angle_beta   90.00
_cell.angle_gamma   90.00
#
_symmetry.space_group_name_H-M   'P 1'
#
loop_
_entity.id
_entity.type
_entity.pdbx_description
1 polymer ?
#
loop_
_entity_poly.entity_id
_entity_poly.type
_entity_poly.pdbx_seq_one_letter_code
_entity_poly.pdbx_strand_id
1 'polypeptide(L)'
;MNVILFTDSPQKMETRLEQLIQDELPKIKVETICSIECVSQNLRRPLNGISVIVLFIVSQSQIENFLILKPFFDNTRLILVLPDNNKGLVAKGLQLNPCFVTYLDNDPHDITSVLRKIEQLKTGKQPLSEVENESRHNLMKQTRLATKR
;
A
#
# COMPACT_ATOMS: atom_id res chain seq x y z
N MET A 1 3.15 -4.37 10.89
CA MET A 1 3.78 -4.41 9.54
C MET A 1 4.79 -3.27 9.47
N ASN A 2 5.85 -3.37 8.68
CA ASN A 2 6.78 -2.25 8.50
C ASN A 2 6.57 -1.66 7.09
N VAL A 3 6.48 -0.34 7.03
CA VAL A 3 6.39 0.43 5.80
C VAL A 3 7.63 1.30 5.71
N ILE A 4 8.36 1.18 4.60
CA ILE A 4 9.47 2.06 4.29
C ILE A 4 8.99 3.09 3.28
N LEU A 5 9.12 4.36 3.61
CA LEU A 5 8.92 5.46 2.68
C LEU A 5 10.28 5.85 2.12
N PHE A 6 10.46 5.71 0.82
CA PHE A 6 11.63 6.26 0.15
C PHE A 6 11.27 7.57 -0.53
N THR A 7 11.99 8.62 -0.16
CA THR A 7 11.95 9.90 -0.87
C THR A 7 13.35 10.47 -1.01
N ASP A 8 13.71 11.01 -2.16
CA ASP A 8 14.96 11.76 -2.31
C ASP A 8 14.87 13.20 -1.78
N SER A 9 13.64 13.68 -1.57
CA SER A 9 13.30 15.05 -1.20
C SER A 9 11.98 15.09 -0.45
N PRO A 10 11.82 15.91 0.60
CA PRO A 10 10.57 15.95 1.36
C PRO A 10 9.42 16.43 0.47
N GLN A 11 8.39 15.60 0.33
CA GLN A 11 7.22 15.89 -0.51
C GLN A 11 5.98 16.10 0.36
N LYS A 12 5.10 17.02 -0.05
CA LYS A 12 3.86 17.29 0.68
C LYS A 12 2.99 16.03 0.82
N MET A 13 2.97 15.17 -0.20
CA MET A 13 2.22 13.93 -0.17
C MET A 13 2.80 12.93 0.83
N GLU A 14 4.11 12.85 0.95
CA GLU A 14 4.81 11.97 1.89
C GLU A 14 4.48 12.32 3.35
N THR A 15 4.60 13.60 3.73
CA THR A 15 4.27 14.04 5.09
C THR A 15 2.81 13.76 5.43
N ARG A 16 1.90 13.99 4.48
CA ARG A 16 0.47 13.67 4.64
C ARG A 16 0.24 12.17 4.78
N LEU A 17 0.91 11.36 3.96
CA LEU A 17 0.81 9.91 4.03
C LEU A 17 1.33 9.38 5.38
N GLU A 18 2.46 9.89 5.87
CA GLU A 18 3.00 9.49 7.17
C GLU A 18 2.02 9.79 8.31
N GLN A 19 1.43 10.99 8.33
CA GLN A 19 0.39 11.36 9.29
C GLN A 19 -0.83 10.44 9.19
N LEU A 20 -1.34 10.19 7.98
CA LEU A 20 -2.49 9.32 7.77
C LEU A 20 -2.22 7.88 8.21
N ILE A 21 -1.01 7.35 8.00
CA ILE A 21 -0.64 6.02 8.48
C ILE A 21 -0.60 5.99 10.01
N GLN A 22 -0.06 7.02 10.65
CA GLN A 22 -0.02 7.10 12.11
C GLN A 22 -1.43 7.17 12.71
N ASP A 23 -2.34 7.93 12.08
CA ASP A 23 -3.71 8.12 12.55
C ASP A 23 -4.61 6.90 12.30
N GLU A 24 -4.58 6.34 11.08
CA GLU A 24 -5.48 5.24 10.71
C GLU A 24 -4.94 3.85 11.02
N LEU A 25 -3.62 3.70 11.04
CA LEU A 25 -2.93 2.40 11.09
C LEU A 25 -1.81 2.40 12.14
N PRO A 26 -2.11 2.69 13.43
CA PRO A 26 -1.10 2.91 14.47
C PRO A 26 -0.23 1.69 14.80
N LYS A 27 -0.58 0.50 14.30
CA LYS A 27 0.19 -0.75 14.44
C LYS A 27 1.26 -0.91 13.35
N ILE A 28 1.22 -0.07 12.33
CA ILE A 28 2.21 -0.02 11.24
C ILE A 28 3.35 0.88 11.69
N LYS A 29 4.57 0.36 11.61
CA LYS A 29 5.77 1.17 11.81
C LYS A 29 6.16 1.78 10.47
N VAL A 30 6.34 3.09 10.44
CA VAL A 30 6.80 3.83 9.27
C VAL A 30 8.26 4.21 9.48
N GLU A 31 9.09 3.98 8.46
CA GLU A 31 10.47 4.41 8.43
C GLU A 31 10.72 5.19 7.13
N THR A 32 11.12 6.45 7.25
CA THR A 32 11.44 7.30 6.12
C THR A 32 12.94 7.25 5.84
N ILE A 33 13.30 6.97 4.59
CA ILE A 33 14.68 6.78 4.14
C ILE A 33 14.93 7.62 2.91
N CYS A 34 16.03 8.39 2.90
CA CYS A 34 16.38 9.28 1.78
C CYS A 34 17.56 8.82 0.91
N SER A 35 18.12 7.63 1.18
CA SER A 35 19.21 7.06 0.40
C SER A 35 18.86 5.66 -0.11
N ILE A 36 19.14 5.44 -1.40
CA ILE A 36 18.97 4.12 -2.02
C ILE A 36 19.88 3.06 -1.38
N GLU A 37 21.04 3.47 -0.87
CA GLU A 37 21.94 2.58 -0.14
C GLU A 37 21.31 2.10 1.16
N CYS A 38 20.63 3.00 1.88
CA CYS A 38 19.87 2.66 3.08
C CYS A 38 18.69 1.72 2.77
N VAL A 39 18.03 1.89 1.61
CA VAL A 39 17.02 0.92 1.13
C VAL A 39 17.66 -0.45 0.90
N SER A 40 18.79 -0.51 0.19
CA SER A 40 19.51 -1.78 -0.05
C SER A 40 19.93 -2.46 1.26
N GLN A 41 20.46 -1.70 2.22
CA GLN A 41 20.87 -2.25 3.52
C GLN A 41 19.70 -2.79 4.34
N ASN A 42 18.55 -2.12 4.31
CA ASN A 42 17.34 -2.58 5.00
C ASN A 42 16.77 -3.85 4.36
N LEU A 43 16.81 -3.95 3.03
CA LEU A 43 16.34 -5.12 2.29
C LEU A 43 17.24 -6.36 2.46
N ARG A 44 18.53 -6.19 2.78
CA ARG A 44 19.47 -7.30 3.03
C ARG A 44 19.26 -7.98 4.37
N ARG A 45 18.56 -7.34 5.32
CA ARG A 45 18.23 -7.94 6.61
C ARG A 45 16.98 -8.80 6.43
N PRO A 46 16.82 -9.89 7.20
CA PRO A 46 15.54 -10.59 7.25
C PRO A 46 14.47 -9.59 7.71
N LEU A 47 13.69 -9.10 6.75
CA LEU A 47 12.50 -8.33 7.03
C LEU A 47 11.56 -9.33 7.68
N ASN A 48 11.42 -9.27 9.01
CA ASN A 48 10.59 -10.19 9.78
C ASN A 48 9.11 -10.04 9.37
N GLY A 49 8.71 -10.69 8.26
CA GLY A 49 7.38 -10.67 7.64
C GLY A 49 7.27 -9.79 6.38
N ILE A 50 6.02 -9.60 5.91
CA ILE A 50 5.69 -8.73 4.77
C ILE A 50 6.01 -7.27 5.13
N SER A 51 6.94 -6.68 4.40
CA SER A 51 7.21 -5.24 4.40
C SER A 51 6.62 -4.61 3.13
N VAL A 52 6.16 -3.36 3.24
CA VAL A 52 5.74 -2.56 2.10
C VAL A 52 6.75 -1.44 1.89
N ILE A 53 7.17 -1.21 0.66
CA ILE A 53 8.00 -0.07 0.30
C ILE A 53 7.14 0.86 -0.56
N VAL A 54 7.06 2.13 -0.15
CA VAL A 54 6.45 3.19 -0.95
C VAL A 54 7.58 4.01 -1.55
N LEU A 55 7.73 3.97 -2.88
CA LEU A 55 8.74 4.73 -3.60
C LEU A 55 8.12 5.98 -4.21
N PHE A 56 8.60 7.16 -3.78
CA PHE A 56 8.29 8.43 -4.41
C PHE A 56 9.35 8.69 -5.48
N ILE A 57 9.02 8.42 -6.74
CA ILE A 57 9.98 8.51 -7.84
C ILE A 57 9.63 9.67 -8.75
N VAL A 58 10.51 10.67 -8.84
CA VAL A 58 10.32 11.85 -9.68
C VAL A 58 11.08 11.82 -11.01
N SER A 59 11.92 10.80 -11.27
CA SER A 59 12.72 10.72 -12.50
C SER A 59 12.94 9.29 -13.01
N GLN A 60 13.25 9.16 -14.31
CA GLN A 60 13.61 7.86 -14.89
C GLN A 60 14.91 7.29 -14.33
N SER A 61 15.90 8.14 -14.03
CA SER A 61 17.19 7.71 -13.46
C SER A 61 17.00 7.06 -12.09
N GLN A 62 16.05 7.54 -11.28
CA GLN A 62 15.70 6.89 -10.02
C GLN A 62 15.12 5.50 -10.23
N ILE A 63 14.21 5.33 -11.20
CA ILE A 63 13.68 4.00 -11.54
C ILE A 63 14.80 3.04 -11.94
N GLU A 64 15.74 3.50 -12.76
CA GLU A 64 16.90 2.69 -13.19
C GLU A 64 17.75 2.24 -12.01
N ASN A 65 18.00 3.12 -11.05
CA ASN A 65 18.72 2.76 -9.82
C ASN A 65 17.96 1.70 -9.00
N PHE A 66 16.62 1.79 -8.92
CA PHE A 66 15.80 0.78 -8.25
C PHE A 66 15.68 -0.53 -9.03
N LEU A 67 15.75 -0.50 -10.36
CA LEU A 67 15.73 -1.72 -11.17
C LEU A 67 16.94 -2.61 -10.90
N ILE A 68 18.10 -2.02 -10.57
CA ILE A 68 19.28 -2.77 -10.13
C ILE A 68 19.01 -3.50 -8.82
N LEU A 69 18.17 -2.94 -7.95
CA LEU A 69 17.77 -3.53 -6.67
C LEU A 69 16.59 -4.50 -6.80
N LYS A 70 16.08 -4.77 -8.00
CA LYS A 70 14.92 -5.63 -8.23
C LYS A 70 14.94 -6.97 -7.49
N PRO A 71 16.07 -7.73 -7.45
CA PRO A 71 16.12 -9.01 -6.73
C PRO A 71 15.82 -8.91 -5.23
N PHE A 72 16.00 -7.73 -4.65
CA PHE A 72 15.71 -7.48 -3.23
C PHE A 72 14.22 -7.20 -2.95
N PHE A 73 13.43 -6.92 -4.00
CA PHE A 73 11.99 -6.65 -3.88
C PHE A 73 11.12 -7.90 -3.96
N ASP A 74 11.66 -9.07 -4.32
CA ASP A 74 10.86 -10.28 -4.59
C ASP A 74 9.98 -10.73 -3.41
N ASN A 75 10.41 -10.44 -2.18
CA ASN A 75 9.67 -10.75 -0.95
C ASN A 75 8.97 -9.53 -0.32
N THR A 76 8.90 -8.42 -1.05
CA THR A 76 8.41 -7.13 -0.55
C THR A 76 7.28 -6.62 -1.44
N ARG A 77 6.27 -5.97 -0.85
CA ARG A 77 5.21 -5.30 -1.63
C ARG A 77 5.67 -3.90 -1.98
N LEU A 78 5.65 -3.56 -3.27
CA LEU A 78 6.11 -2.27 -3.75
C LEU A 78 4.93 -1.39 -4.18
N ILE A 79 4.79 -0.23 -3.57
CA ILE A 79 3.86 0.82 -4.00
C ILE A 79 4.69 1.90 -4.67
N LEU A 80 4.31 2.27 -5.89
CA LEU A 80 5.02 3.27 -6.68
C LEU A 80 4.19 4.55 -6.77
N VAL A 81 4.80 5.67 -6.42
CA VAL A 81 4.23 7.01 -6.59
C VAL A 81 5.04 7.74 -7.65
N LEU A 82 4.37 8.18 -8.71
CA LEU A 82 4.97 8.90 -9.83
C LEU A 82 4.52 10.36 -9.85
N PRO A 83 5.28 11.30 -10.44
CA PRO A 83 4.85 12.69 -10.57
C PRO A 83 3.63 12.84 -11.46
N ASP A 84 3.55 12.06 -12.54
CA ASP A 84 2.51 12.16 -13.55
C ASP A 84 2.31 10.83 -14.29
N ASN A 85 1.37 10.84 -15.25
CA ASN A 85 1.06 9.69 -16.10
C ASN A 85 1.94 9.58 -17.36
N ASN A 86 3.18 10.10 -17.31
CA ASN A 86 4.11 10.00 -18.45
C ASN A 86 4.33 8.53 -18.82
N LYS A 87 3.91 8.16 -20.03
CA LYS A 87 3.94 6.76 -20.50
C LYS A 87 5.32 6.11 -20.39
N GLY A 88 6.39 6.87 -20.64
CA GLY A 88 7.76 6.36 -20.53
C GLY A 88 8.16 6.06 -19.08
N LEU A 89 7.81 6.95 -18.15
CA LEU A 89 8.08 6.77 -16.73
C LEU A 89 7.24 5.65 -16.13
N VAL A 90 5.94 5.60 -16.46
CA VAL A 90 5.02 4.53 -16.03
C VAL A 90 5.50 3.18 -16.55
N ALA A 91 5.83 3.07 -17.84
CA ALA A 91 6.27 1.80 -18.41
C ALA A 91 7.57 1.28 -17.77
N LYS A 92 8.53 2.17 -17.48
CA LYS A 92 9.74 1.81 -16.72
C LYS A 92 9.41 1.42 -15.28
N GLY A 93 8.54 2.18 -14.61
CA GLY A 93 8.15 1.93 -13.22
C GLY A 93 7.46 0.57 -13.02
N LEU A 94 6.62 0.17 -13.98
CA LEU A 94 5.97 -1.15 -13.96
C LEU A 94 6.96 -2.32 -14.03
N GLN A 95 8.18 -2.11 -14.54
CA GLN A 95 9.23 -3.14 -14.54
C GLN A 95 9.71 -3.49 -13.12
N LEU A 96 9.47 -2.63 -12.12
CA LEU A 96 9.74 -2.93 -10.71
C LEU A 96 8.70 -3.88 -10.09
N ASN A 97 7.67 -4.28 -10.85
CA ASN A 97 6.57 -5.12 -10.39
C ASN A 97 5.82 -4.56 -9.16
N PRO A 98 5.40 -3.28 -9.17
CA PRO A 98 4.63 -2.71 -8.07
C PRO A 98 3.27 -3.39 -7.91
N CYS A 99 2.79 -3.53 -6.68
CA CYS A 99 1.44 -3.99 -6.39
C CYS A 99 0.39 -2.86 -6.51
N PHE A 100 0.83 -1.60 -6.49
CA PHE A 100 -0.01 -0.43 -6.68
C PHE A 100 0.80 0.72 -7.27
N VAL A 101 0.21 1.48 -8.18
CA VAL A 101 0.80 2.68 -8.78
C VAL A 101 -0.17 3.85 -8.59
N THR A 102 0.32 4.97 -8.09
CA THR A 102 -0.45 6.22 -7.94
C THR A 102 0.43 7.42 -8.32
N TYR A 103 -0.15 8.62 -8.24
CA TYR A 103 0.48 9.87 -8.65
C TYR A 103 0.58 10.87 -7.50
N LEU A 104 1.52 11.81 -7.55
CA LEU A 104 1.74 12.80 -6.49
C LEU A 104 0.52 13.70 -6.20
N ASP A 105 -0.30 13.94 -7.22
CA ASP A 105 -1.50 14.76 -7.12
C ASP A 105 -2.74 13.98 -6.64
N ASN A 106 -2.62 12.66 -6.48
CA ASN A 106 -3.73 11.82 -6.00
C ASN A 106 -3.87 11.86 -4.47
N ASP A 107 -4.97 11.30 -3.99
CA ASP A 107 -5.27 11.22 -2.56
C ASP A 107 -4.37 10.17 -1.86
N PRO A 108 -3.61 10.55 -0.81
CA PRO A 108 -2.83 9.59 -0.02
C PRO A 108 -3.68 8.52 0.68
N HIS A 109 -5.00 8.70 0.85
CA HIS A 109 -5.91 7.65 1.35
C HIS A 109 -5.96 6.41 0.45
N ASP A 110 -5.64 6.54 -0.84
CA ASP A 110 -5.50 5.38 -1.74
C ASP A 110 -4.38 4.46 -1.25
N ILE A 111 -3.26 5.04 -0.80
CA ILE A 111 -2.11 4.29 -0.30
C ILE A 111 -2.45 3.65 1.04
N THR A 112 -3.10 4.35 1.98
CA THR A 112 -3.50 3.75 3.27
C THR A 112 -4.50 2.62 3.10
N SER A 113 -5.40 2.72 2.12
CA SER A 113 -6.34 1.65 1.74
C SER A 113 -5.60 0.39 1.26
N VAL A 114 -4.57 0.57 0.43
CA VAL A 114 -3.70 -0.54 -0.01
C VAL A 114 -2.93 -1.14 1.16
N LEU A 115 -2.34 -0.31 2.03
CA LEU A 115 -1.62 -0.76 3.22
C LEU A 115 -2.53 -1.58 4.16
N ARG A 116 -3.75 -1.11 4.40
CA ARG A 116 -4.76 -1.81 5.20
C ARG A 116 -5.10 -3.17 4.60
N LYS A 117 -5.29 -3.24 3.28
CA LYS A 117 -5.54 -4.51 2.57
C LYS A 117 -4.37 -5.49 2.73
N ILE A 118 -3.13 -5.01 2.60
CA ILE A 118 -1.94 -5.86 2.79
C ILE A 118 -1.85 -6.38 4.23
N GLU A 119 -2.15 -5.54 5.23
CA GLU A 119 -2.18 -5.96 6.63
C GLU A 119 -3.26 -7.03 6.91
N GLN A 120 -4.46 -6.87 6.35
CA GLN A 120 -5.54 -7.85 6.47
C GLN A 120 -5.16 -9.20 5.87
N LEU A 121 -4.57 -9.20 4.69
CA LEU A 121 -4.07 -10.42 4.03
C LEU A 121 -2.99 -11.13 4.87
N LYS A 122 -2.16 -10.38 5.61
CA LYS A 122 -1.16 -10.95 6.51
C LYS A 122 -1.79 -11.65 7.73
N THR A 123 -2.89 -11.12 8.24
CA THR A 123 -3.53 -11.60 9.48
C THR A 123 -4.53 -12.74 9.26
N GLY A 124 -4.76 -13.16 8.01
CA GLY A 124 -5.78 -14.17 7.68
C GLY A 124 -7.22 -13.70 7.92
N LYS A 125 -7.43 -12.43 8.28
CA LYS A 125 -8.75 -11.81 8.39
C LYS A 125 -9.16 -11.29 7.01
N GLN A 126 -9.98 -12.04 6.30
CA GLN A 126 -10.86 -11.44 5.28
C GLN A 126 -11.91 -10.57 6.00
N PRO A 127 -12.21 -9.37 5.49
CA PRO A 127 -13.57 -8.87 5.64
C PRO A 127 -14.11 -8.41 4.28
N LEU A 128 -15.12 -9.13 3.79
CA LEU A 128 -16.17 -8.60 2.92
C LEU A 128 -17.37 -9.54 3.01
N SER A 129 -18.02 -9.53 4.18
CA SER A 129 -19.35 -10.08 4.40
C SER A 129 -20.12 -9.24 5.42
N GLU A 130 -20.05 -7.91 5.31
CA GLU A 130 -20.94 -7.01 6.08
C GLU A 130 -22.16 -6.54 5.26
N VAL A 131 -22.29 -6.93 3.99
CA VAL A 131 -23.49 -6.64 3.17
C VAL A 131 -24.51 -7.78 3.08
N GLU A 132 -24.22 -8.97 3.61
CA GLU A 132 -25.16 -10.12 3.51
C GLU A 132 -25.92 -10.46 4.80
N ASN A 133 -25.57 -9.86 5.95
CA ASN A 133 -26.25 -10.20 7.22
C ASN A 133 -27.56 -9.43 7.46
N GLU A 134 -27.80 -8.30 6.81
CA GLU A 134 -29.11 -7.62 6.90
C GLU A 134 -30.20 -8.31 6.07
N SER A 135 -29.83 -8.97 4.97
CA SER A 135 -30.78 -9.70 4.11
C SER A 135 -31.35 -10.96 4.77
N ARG A 136 -30.58 -11.61 5.66
CA ARG A 136 -31.06 -12.78 6.43
C ARG A 136 -31.96 -12.40 7.59
N HIS A 137 -31.73 -11.25 8.23
CA HIS A 137 -32.56 -10.82 9.35
C HIS A 137 -33.94 -10.31 8.88
N ASN A 138 -34.04 -9.80 7.65
CA ASN A 138 -35.31 -9.32 7.09
C ASN A 138 -36.19 -10.42 6.46
N LEU A 139 -35.64 -11.59 6.12
CA LEU A 139 -36.42 -12.72 5.62
C LEU A 139 -37.11 -13.51 6.74
N MET A 140 -36.53 -13.58 7.95
CA MET A 140 -37.14 -14.28 9.09
C MET A 140 -38.32 -13.52 9.73
N LYS A 141 -38.46 -12.20 9.52
CA LYS A 141 -39.59 -11.42 10.02
C LYS A 141 -40.83 -11.49 9.12
N GLN A 142 -40.68 -11.81 7.84
CA GLN A 142 -41.81 -11.85 6.89
C GLN A 142 -42.59 -13.17 6.93
N THR A 143 -41.99 -14.28 7.37
CA THR A 143 -42.68 -15.59 7.43
C THR A 143 -43.59 -15.76 8.66
N ARG A 144 -43.51 -14.87 9.67
CA ARG A 144 -44.34 -14.97 10.90
C ARG A 144 -45.71 -14.28 10.82
N LEU A 145 -46.04 -13.62 9.70
CA LEU A 145 -47.32 -12.92 9.51
C LEU A 145 -48.32 -13.69 8.64
N ALA A 146 -47.96 -14.85 8.08
CA ALA A 146 -48.82 -15.61 7.17
C ALA A 146 -49.56 -16.82 7.81
N THR A 147 -49.56 -16.97 9.14
CA THR A 147 -50.26 -18.08 9.83
C THR A 147 -51.17 -17.61 10.96
N LYS A 148 -51.80 -16.45 10.78
CA LYS A 148 -52.92 -16.01 11.62
C LYS A 148 -54.05 -15.49 10.75
N ARG A 149 -54.80 -16.44 10.17
CA ARG A 149 -56.23 -16.31 9.84
C ARG A 149 -56.81 -17.70 9.71
#